data_AF-A0AAW0S2W4-F1
#
_entry.id   AF-A0AAW0S2W4-F1
#
_cell.length_a   1.000
_cell.length_b   1.000
_cell.length_c   1.000
_cell.angle_alpha   90.00
_cell.angle_beta   90.00
_cell.angle_gamma   90.00
#
_symmetry.space_group_name_H-M   'P 1'
#
loop_
_entity.id
_entity.type
_entity.pdbx_description
1 polymer ?
#
loop_
_entity_poly.entity_id
_entity_poly.type
_entity_poly.pdbx_seq_one_letter_code
_entity_poly.pdbx_strand_id
1 'polypeptide(L)'
;MPTAPPDCQVLVVGSGNAGFSAALSASQSGARNVVLIDRCPEEWAGGNSFFTAGAYRVAHDGLKDVLSLVGNVSEEQAIKIELAPYTQDDFLSDIRRVCEDKSDQGLAHALVSESNTAVKWLAANGIRFSLSFNRQAYEVDGKLKFWGGLCLKTLDGGKSLIDDHRAAARKHGIDVYFSTELVALQHAAEGRDVIACVRRDGKEAYIKAGAVILAAGGFEANAAMRRRFLGAGWDKAAVRGTPYNTGNCLRLAQESLGAQPVGDWAGCHSVAWDAANADPNQGDRLASNEHTKSGYPLGLMLNIHGKRFVDEGEDLRNYTYAKFGRAILQQPTHMAFQIWDAYTSGWLRAEEYRKERAERLEADTLEELADLCVTRGLTDKDAFLTTIHAYNDAVQARPADAAAAWNPALKDGLSTGTRLELPKSNWALAVTRPPFLAVKVTCGITFTFGGLRVDPATAQLVGGDSKLIPGVYCVGEMLGGLFYGNYPGGSGLTSGTVFGRRAGKAAAEHVASRLPM
;
A
#
# COMPACT_ATOMS: atom_id res chain seq x y z
N MET A 1 9.41 16.35 33.43
CA MET A 1 10.05 15.29 32.62
C MET A 1 8.94 14.46 32.01
N PRO A 2 8.99 14.06 30.73
CA PRO A 2 8.00 13.11 30.23
C PRO A 2 8.17 11.81 31.02
N THR A 3 7.11 11.41 31.70
CA THR A 3 7.05 10.17 32.48
C THR A 3 7.03 8.98 31.53
N ALA A 4 7.66 7.87 31.92
CA ALA A 4 7.55 6.61 31.18
C ALA A 4 6.07 6.24 31.00
N PRO A 5 5.70 5.52 29.92
CA PRO A 5 4.33 5.06 29.76
C PRO A 5 3.91 4.21 30.97
N PRO A 6 2.67 4.36 31.47
CA PRO A 6 2.19 3.63 32.63
C PRO A 6 1.86 2.18 32.28
N ASP A 7 1.70 1.36 33.31
CA ASP A 7 1.02 0.07 33.20
C ASP A 7 -0.39 0.24 32.63
N CYS A 8 -0.83 -0.74 31.83
CA CYS A 8 -2.04 -0.61 31.02
C CYS A 8 -2.78 -1.94 30.89
N GLN A 9 -4.06 -1.88 30.49
CA GLN A 9 -4.78 -3.12 30.16
C GLN A 9 -4.36 -3.63 28.79
N VAL A 10 -4.29 -2.73 27.81
CA VAL A 10 -3.91 -3.06 26.44
C VAL A 10 -2.81 -2.11 25.99
N LEU A 11 -1.66 -2.67 25.62
CA LEU A 11 -0.56 -1.96 24.97
C LEU A 11 -0.62 -2.22 23.47
N VAL A 12 -0.63 -1.16 22.67
CA VAL A 12 -0.53 -1.23 21.20
C VAL A 12 0.82 -0.68 20.76
N VAL A 13 1.52 -1.40 19.89
CA VAL A 13 2.88 -1.06 19.44
C VAL A 13 2.86 -0.72 17.96
N GLY A 14 2.93 0.58 17.64
CA GLY A 14 2.90 1.14 16.29
C GLY A 14 1.68 2.04 16.06
N SER A 15 1.92 3.25 15.53
CA SER A 15 0.90 4.29 15.29
C SER A 15 0.36 4.31 13.86
N GLY A 16 0.45 3.19 13.12
CA GLY A 16 -0.16 3.07 11.79
C GLY A 16 -1.69 2.92 11.85
N ASN A 17 -2.32 2.81 10.68
CA ASN A 17 -3.76 2.56 10.56
C ASN A 17 -4.23 1.34 11.39
N ALA A 18 -3.45 0.26 11.38
CA ALA A 18 -3.77 -0.95 12.14
C ALA A 18 -3.69 -0.74 13.65
N GLY A 19 -2.66 -0.02 14.12
CA GLY A 19 -2.46 0.26 15.55
C GLY A 19 -3.53 1.18 16.10
N PHE A 20 -3.83 2.29 15.42
CA PHE A 20 -4.93 3.16 15.84
C PHE A 20 -6.29 2.45 15.81
N SER A 21 -6.55 1.64 14.78
CA SER A 21 -7.79 0.83 14.72
C SER A 21 -7.87 -0.16 15.90
N ALA A 22 -6.75 -0.78 16.27
CA ALA A 22 -6.71 -1.70 17.41
C ALA A 22 -6.91 -1.01 18.75
N ALA A 23 -6.23 0.12 18.99
CA ALA A 23 -6.38 0.89 20.22
C ALA A 23 -7.82 1.40 20.39
N LEU A 24 -8.40 1.94 19.31
CA LEU A 24 -9.78 2.41 19.29
C LEU A 24 -10.78 1.28 19.58
N SER A 25 -10.62 0.13 18.93
CA SER A 25 -11.50 -1.03 19.16
C SER A 25 -11.35 -1.59 20.57
N ALA A 26 -10.14 -1.62 21.13
CA ALA A 26 -9.92 -2.05 22.51
C ALA A 26 -10.64 -1.13 23.52
N SER A 27 -10.49 0.18 23.36
CA SER A 27 -11.18 1.18 24.19
C SER A 27 -12.71 1.02 24.10
N GLN A 28 -13.26 0.89 22.89
CA GLN A 28 -14.70 0.69 22.67
C GLN A 28 -15.23 -0.65 23.19
N SER A 29 -14.35 -1.64 23.34
CA SER A 29 -14.68 -2.95 23.89
C SER A 29 -14.51 -3.03 25.41
N GLY A 30 -14.32 -1.88 26.07
CA GLY A 30 -14.31 -1.77 27.53
C GLY A 30 -12.93 -1.88 28.19
N ALA A 31 -11.84 -1.98 27.42
CA ALA A 31 -10.50 -1.87 27.99
C ALA A 31 -10.26 -0.44 28.51
N ARG A 32 -9.88 -0.32 29.78
CA ARG A 32 -9.46 0.92 30.43
C ARG A 32 -7.94 1.07 30.30
N ASN A 33 -7.44 2.30 30.24
CA ASN A 33 -6.00 2.59 30.13
C ASN A 33 -5.40 1.88 28.91
N VAL A 34 -5.85 2.25 27.71
CA VAL A 34 -5.26 1.77 26.45
C VAL A 34 -4.10 2.69 26.10
N VAL A 35 -2.90 2.11 25.99
CA VAL A 35 -1.67 2.84 25.68
C VAL A 35 -1.20 2.44 24.29
N LEU A 36 -0.91 3.42 23.43
CA LEU A 36 -0.27 3.23 22.15
C LEU A 36 1.15 3.82 22.20
N ILE A 37 2.16 3.03 21.83
CA ILE A 37 3.54 3.50 21.71
C ILE A 37 4.02 3.46 20.26
N ASP A 38 4.91 4.38 19.89
CA ASP A 38 5.65 4.32 18.63
C ASP A 38 7.11 4.75 18.84
N ARG A 39 8.03 4.07 18.16
CA ARG A 39 9.46 4.42 18.16
C ARG A 39 9.74 5.71 17.41
N CYS A 40 8.89 6.08 16.45
CA CYS A 40 9.09 7.30 15.69
C CYS A 40 8.83 8.53 16.57
N PRO A 41 9.48 9.68 16.30
CA PRO A 41 9.08 10.93 16.89
C PRO A 41 7.70 11.35 16.35
N GLU A 42 7.02 12.27 17.03
CA GLU A 42 5.61 12.59 16.77
C GLU A 42 5.38 13.14 15.36
N GLU A 43 6.32 13.92 14.82
CA GLU A 43 6.27 14.43 13.45
C GLU A 43 6.30 13.32 12.38
N TRP A 44 6.73 12.11 12.76
CA TRP A 44 6.77 10.91 11.90
C TRP A 44 5.62 9.93 12.15
N ALA A 45 4.64 10.29 12.98
CA ALA A 45 3.48 9.46 13.29
C ALA A 45 2.79 8.90 12.04
N GLY A 46 2.25 7.69 12.16
CA GLY A 46 1.45 7.04 11.12
C GLY A 46 2.15 5.91 10.35
N GLY A 47 3.46 5.73 10.52
CA GLY A 47 4.23 4.77 9.75
C GLY A 47 4.00 4.92 8.24
N ASN A 48 3.91 3.81 7.50
CA ASN A 48 3.57 3.85 6.07
C ASN A 48 2.12 4.26 5.78
N SER A 49 1.22 4.17 6.76
CA SER A 49 -0.14 4.64 6.58
C SER A 49 -0.20 6.16 6.32
N PHE A 50 0.86 6.92 6.64
CA PHE A 50 0.99 8.34 6.27
C PHE A 50 1.31 8.56 4.77
N PHE A 51 1.99 7.60 4.14
CA PHE A 51 2.52 7.70 2.76
C PHE A 51 1.59 7.12 1.69
N THR A 52 0.39 6.70 2.10
CA THR A 52 -0.62 6.11 1.21
C THR A 52 -1.42 7.17 0.45
N ALA A 53 -1.91 6.80 -0.73
CA ALA A 53 -2.95 7.53 -1.45
C ALA A 53 -4.33 7.50 -0.74
N GLY A 54 -4.46 6.67 0.31
CA GLY A 54 -5.67 6.57 1.13
C GLY A 54 -6.70 5.56 0.64
N ALA A 55 -6.40 4.75 -0.37
CA ALA A 55 -7.37 3.86 -0.99
C ALA A 55 -7.79 2.69 -0.08
N TYR A 56 -9.10 2.46 0.05
CA TYR A 56 -9.68 1.30 0.73
C TYR A 56 -10.43 0.43 -0.28
N ARG A 57 -10.12 -0.87 -0.31
CA ARG A 57 -10.86 -1.86 -1.11
C ARG A 57 -11.90 -2.53 -0.24
N VAL A 58 -13.17 -2.38 -0.63
CA VAL A 58 -14.30 -2.70 0.24
C VAL A 58 -15.38 -3.37 -0.59
N ALA A 59 -15.94 -4.47 -0.12
CA ALA A 59 -17.15 -5.01 -0.74
C ALA A 59 -18.34 -4.06 -0.48
N HIS A 60 -19.11 -3.70 -1.49
CA HIS A 60 -20.21 -2.73 -1.37
C HIS A 60 -21.35 -2.99 -2.36
N ASP A 61 -22.56 -2.57 -2.00
CA ASP A 61 -23.79 -2.75 -2.81
C ASP A 61 -23.99 -1.63 -3.83
N GLY A 62 -22.89 -1.21 -4.48
CA GLY A 62 -22.87 -0.12 -5.47
C GLY A 62 -22.92 1.29 -4.86
N LEU A 63 -23.31 2.27 -5.69
CA LEU A 63 -23.21 3.70 -5.35
C LEU A 63 -23.94 4.10 -4.07
N LYS A 64 -25.17 3.61 -3.84
CA LYS A 64 -26.00 4.01 -2.70
C LYS A 64 -25.34 3.69 -1.36
N ASP A 65 -24.68 2.55 -1.26
CA ASP A 65 -23.96 2.15 -0.04
C ASP A 65 -22.78 3.10 0.23
N VAL A 66 -22.02 3.41 -0.82
CA VAL A 66 -20.81 4.24 -0.74
C VAL A 66 -21.10 5.72 -0.50
N LEU A 67 -22.21 6.24 -1.03
CA LEU A 67 -22.60 7.65 -0.84
C LEU A 67 -22.77 8.03 0.64
N SER A 68 -23.17 7.08 1.49
CA SER A 68 -23.29 7.31 2.94
C SER A 68 -21.97 7.59 3.65
N LEU A 69 -20.84 7.28 3.00
CA LEU A 69 -19.49 7.36 3.58
C LEU A 69 -18.71 8.59 3.13
N VAL A 70 -19.17 9.29 2.08
CA VAL A 70 -18.37 10.29 1.37
C VAL A 70 -18.98 11.68 1.44
N GLY A 71 -18.14 12.70 1.60
CA GLY A 71 -18.57 14.10 1.67
C GLY A 71 -18.37 14.90 0.38
N ASN A 72 -17.82 14.32 -0.69
CA ASN A 72 -17.35 15.04 -1.88
C ASN A 72 -18.23 14.84 -3.13
N VAL A 73 -19.50 14.45 -2.96
CA VAL A 73 -20.42 14.14 -4.06
C VAL A 73 -21.70 14.94 -3.87
N SER A 74 -22.01 15.85 -4.79
CA SER A 74 -23.31 16.51 -4.85
C SER A 74 -24.38 15.59 -5.46
N GLU A 75 -25.66 15.92 -5.26
CA GLU A 75 -26.77 15.18 -5.89
C GLU A 75 -26.66 15.18 -7.43
N GLU A 76 -26.28 16.31 -8.03
CA GLU A 76 -26.07 16.41 -9.48
C GLU A 76 -24.92 15.52 -9.97
N GLN A 77 -23.82 15.45 -9.20
CA GLN A 77 -22.68 14.58 -9.52
C GLN A 77 -23.08 13.12 -9.40
N ALA A 78 -23.88 12.74 -8.40
CA ALA A 78 -24.32 11.36 -8.20
C ALA A 78 -25.04 10.79 -9.43
N ILE A 79 -25.82 11.60 -10.16
CA ILE A 79 -26.52 11.19 -11.40
C ILE A 79 -25.54 10.80 -12.52
N LYS A 80 -24.31 11.32 -12.49
CA LYS A 80 -23.26 11.04 -13.49
C LYS A 80 -22.41 9.83 -13.12
N ILE A 81 -22.54 9.27 -11.92
CA ILE A 81 -21.67 8.18 -11.45
C ILE A 81 -22.25 6.82 -11.80
N GLU A 82 -21.45 6.01 -12.48
CA GLU A 82 -21.73 4.59 -12.68
C GLU A 82 -20.81 3.78 -11.76
N LEU A 83 -21.36 3.27 -10.66
CA LEU A 83 -20.66 2.41 -9.71
C LEU A 83 -21.51 1.18 -9.42
N ALA A 84 -21.20 0.09 -10.12
CA ALA A 84 -21.78 -1.23 -9.88
C ALA A 84 -21.36 -1.78 -8.51
N PRO A 85 -22.12 -2.74 -7.95
CA PRO A 85 -21.67 -3.50 -6.79
C PRO A 85 -20.30 -4.14 -7.02
N TYR A 86 -19.51 -4.19 -5.95
CA TYR A 86 -18.29 -4.96 -5.88
C TYR A 86 -18.47 -5.92 -4.72
N THR A 87 -18.79 -7.17 -5.03
CA THR A 87 -19.27 -8.14 -4.06
C THR A 87 -18.12 -8.75 -3.25
N GLN A 88 -18.46 -9.51 -2.21
CA GLN A 88 -17.46 -10.31 -1.49
C GLN A 88 -16.81 -11.35 -2.41
N ASP A 89 -17.59 -11.94 -3.32
CA ASP A 89 -17.07 -12.91 -4.28
C ASP A 89 -16.10 -12.27 -5.27
N ASP A 90 -16.39 -11.06 -5.75
CA ASP A 90 -15.47 -10.30 -6.61
C ASP A 90 -14.15 -10.05 -5.88
N PHE A 91 -14.20 -9.67 -4.61
CA PHE A 91 -13.00 -9.42 -3.81
C PHE A 91 -12.21 -10.69 -3.50
N LEU A 92 -12.86 -11.78 -3.10
CA LEU A 92 -12.19 -13.07 -2.92
C LEU A 92 -11.60 -13.60 -4.22
N SER A 93 -12.29 -13.41 -5.35
CA SER A 93 -11.79 -13.76 -6.68
C SER A 93 -10.52 -12.98 -7.03
N ASP A 94 -10.52 -11.66 -6.79
CA ASP A 94 -9.34 -10.82 -7.01
C ASP A 94 -8.16 -11.23 -6.13
N ILE A 95 -8.38 -11.51 -4.84
CA ILE A 95 -7.33 -11.99 -3.93
C ILE A 95 -6.75 -13.31 -4.46
N ARG A 96 -7.59 -14.30 -4.75
CA ARG A 96 -7.17 -15.60 -5.27
C ARG A 96 -6.35 -15.46 -6.54
N ARG A 97 -6.84 -14.70 -7.51
CA ARG A 97 -6.19 -14.49 -8.80
C ARG A 97 -4.81 -13.85 -8.65
N VAL A 98 -4.69 -12.75 -7.90
CA VAL A 98 -3.42 -12.00 -7.83
C VAL A 98 -2.41 -12.61 -6.87
N CYS A 99 -2.88 -13.37 -5.88
CA CYS A 99 -2.03 -14.10 -4.95
C CYS A 99 -1.81 -15.56 -5.36
N GLU A 100 -2.24 -15.97 -6.56
CA GLU A 100 -2.09 -17.33 -7.10
C GLU A 100 -2.62 -18.43 -6.15
N ASP A 101 -3.79 -18.19 -5.53
CA ASP A 101 -4.46 -19.08 -4.56
C ASP A 101 -3.63 -19.42 -3.30
N LYS A 102 -2.55 -18.68 -3.02
CA LYS A 102 -1.67 -18.92 -1.86
C LYS A 102 -2.12 -18.26 -0.56
N SER A 103 -3.05 -17.31 -0.61
CA SER A 103 -3.57 -16.62 0.57
C SER A 103 -4.26 -17.59 1.53
N ASP A 104 -4.06 -17.40 2.84
CA ASP A 104 -4.80 -18.11 3.87
C ASP A 104 -6.31 -17.82 3.74
N GLN A 105 -7.10 -18.87 3.62
CA GLN A 105 -8.54 -18.79 3.37
C GLN A 105 -9.29 -18.11 4.52
N GLY A 106 -8.90 -18.38 5.77
CA GLY A 106 -9.51 -17.77 6.94
C GLY A 106 -9.24 -16.27 7.02
N LEU A 107 -7.99 -15.86 6.76
CA LEU A 107 -7.62 -14.44 6.70
C LEU A 107 -8.29 -13.72 5.53
N ALA A 108 -8.31 -14.31 4.34
CA ALA A 108 -8.96 -13.72 3.18
C ALA A 108 -10.48 -13.54 3.42
N HIS A 109 -11.14 -14.57 3.97
CA HIS A 109 -12.57 -14.49 4.30
C HIS A 109 -12.84 -13.42 5.37
N ALA A 110 -12.05 -13.37 6.45
CA ALA A 110 -12.19 -12.35 7.50
C ALA A 110 -12.03 -10.92 6.94
N LEU A 111 -11.00 -10.69 6.13
CA LEU A 111 -10.78 -9.40 5.46
C LEU A 111 -12.00 -8.98 4.63
N VAL A 112 -12.45 -9.87 3.75
CA VAL A 112 -13.47 -9.51 2.75
C VAL A 112 -14.83 -9.32 3.41
N SER A 113 -15.26 -10.26 4.25
CA SER A 113 -16.57 -10.25 4.89
C SER A 113 -16.78 -9.05 5.82
N GLU A 114 -15.70 -8.54 6.43
CA GLU A 114 -15.79 -7.39 7.35
C GLU A 114 -15.43 -6.05 6.72
N SER A 115 -14.85 -6.04 5.51
CA SER A 115 -14.33 -4.83 4.84
C SER A 115 -15.30 -3.65 4.89
N ASN A 116 -16.58 -3.87 4.54
CA ASN A 116 -17.62 -2.83 4.53
C ASN A 116 -17.90 -2.27 5.92
N THR A 117 -18.14 -3.18 6.86
CA THR A 117 -18.47 -2.80 8.24
C THR A 117 -17.30 -2.14 8.96
N ALA A 118 -16.06 -2.49 8.61
CA ALA A 118 -14.85 -1.88 9.14
C ALA A 118 -14.69 -0.43 8.66
N VAL A 119 -14.94 -0.15 7.37
CA VAL A 119 -14.90 1.23 6.85
C VAL A 119 -16.05 2.09 7.38
N LYS A 120 -17.26 1.55 7.47
CA LYS A 120 -18.39 2.23 8.14
C LYS A 120 -18.08 2.56 9.61
N TRP A 121 -17.43 1.64 10.31
CA TRP A 121 -16.98 1.86 11.68
C TRP A 121 -15.92 2.97 11.78
N LEU A 122 -14.94 3.01 10.87
CA LEU A 122 -13.99 4.12 10.80
C LEU A 122 -14.70 5.46 10.56
N ALA A 123 -15.63 5.52 9.60
CA ALA A 123 -16.39 6.73 9.30
C ALA A 123 -17.19 7.22 10.52
N ALA A 124 -17.85 6.32 11.25
CA ALA A 124 -18.56 6.64 12.48
C ALA A 124 -17.63 7.17 13.60
N ASN A 125 -16.33 6.88 13.53
CA ASN A 125 -15.32 7.38 14.46
C ASN A 125 -14.58 8.63 13.98
N GLY A 126 -15.00 9.21 12.85
CA GLY A 126 -14.49 10.49 12.37
C GLY A 126 -13.42 10.40 11.29
N ILE A 127 -13.12 9.21 10.77
CA ILE A 127 -12.24 9.06 9.60
C ILE A 127 -13.02 9.46 8.35
N ARG A 128 -12.52 10.44 7.61
CA ARG A 128 -13.23 11.03 6.47
C ARG A 128 -12.86 10.34 5.17
N PHE A 129 -13.88 9.92 4.43
CA PHE A 129 -13.74 9.30 3.12
C PHE A 129 -14.29 10.18 1.99
N SER A 130 -13.83 9.89 0.79
CA SER A 130 -14.22 10.53 -0.45
C SER A 130 -14.21 9.52 -1.59
N LEU A 131 -15.02 9.77 -2.62
CA LEU A 131 -14.89 9.05 -3.89
C LEU A 131 -13.60 9.46 -4.60
N SER A 132 -12.86 8.45 -5.07
CA SER A 132 -11.51 8.59 -5.63
C SER A 132 -11.49 9.03 -7.09
N PHE A 133 -12.21 10.09 -7.45
CA PHE A 133 -12.32 10.58 -8.84
C PHE A 133 -10.95 10.81 -9.49
N ASN A 134 -10.02 11.44 -8.76
CA ASN A 134 -8.71 11.83 -9.28
C ASN A 134 -7.75 10.65 -9.56
N ARG A 135 -8.09 9.43 -9.13
CA ARG A 135 -7.19 8.25 -9.25
C ARG A 135 -7.87 6.99 -9.79
N GLN A 136 -9.18 6.87 -9.69
CA GLN A 136 -9.89 5.62 -9.97
C GLN A 136 -11.16 5.83 -10.80
N ALA A 137 -11.34 7.00 -11.41
CA ALA A 137 -12.43 7.25 -12.34
C ALA A 137 -11.91 7.92 -13.61
N TYR A 138 -12.57 7.61 -14.73
CA TYR A 138 -12.48 8.37 -15.97
C TYR A 138 -13.87 8.85 -16.35
N GLU A 139 -13.94 10.01 -16.99
CA GLU A 139 -15.16 10.43 -17.67
C GLU A 139 -15.21 9.77 -19.05
N VAL A 140 -16.22 8.94 -19.28
CA VAL A 140 -16.46 8.22 -20.53
C VAL A 140 -17.90 8.47 -20.92
N ASP A 141 -18.13 9.06 -22.09
CA ASP A 141 -19.46 9.40 -22.62
C ASP A 141 -20.32 10.22 -21.64
N GLY A 142 -19.70 11.18 -20.93
CA GLY A 142 -20.38 12.05 -19.94
C GLY A 142 -20.72 11.37 -18.61
N LYS A 143 -20.26 10.12 -18.39
CA LYS A 143 -20.43 9.35 -17.16
C LYS A 143 -19.10 9.10 -16.48
N LEU A 144 -19.06 9.24 -15.15
CA LEU A 144 -17.90 8.94 -14.32
C LEU A 144 -17.91 7.44 -13.99
N LYS A 145 -16.97 6.70 -14.59
CA LYS A 145 -16.85 5.24 -14.43
C LYS A 145 -15.66 4.90 -13.55
N PHE A 146 -15.93 4.20 -12.44
CA PHE A 146 -14.89 3.68 -11.56
C PHE A 146 -14.34 2.35 -12.06
N TRP A 147 -13.08 2.06 -11.73
CA TRP A 147 -12.40 0.87 -12.26
C TRP A 147 -11.52 0.15 -11.24
N GLY A 148 -11.25 -1.14 -11.52
CA GLY A 148 -10.33 -1.97 -10.75
C GLY A 148 -10.72 -2.20 -9.29
N GLY A 149 -12.02 -2.27 -8.98
CA GLY A 149 -12.56 -2.61 -7.65
C GLY A 149 -12.27 -1.58 -6.56
N LEU A 150 -12.00 -0.32 -6.93
CA LEU A 150 -11.67 0.75 -5.99
C LEU A 150 -12.46 2.02 -6.29
N CYS A 151 -13.22 2.48 -5.30
CA CYS A 151 -13.98 3.73 -5.38
C CYS A 151 -13.70 4.67 -4.20
N LEU A 152 -13.24 4.16 -3.06
CA LEU A 152 -13.06 4.91 -1.82
C LEU A 152 -11.60 5.26 -1.54
N LYS A 153 -11.39 6.50 -1.07
CA LYS A 153 -10.13 6.96 -0.49
C LYS A 153 -10.38 7.85 0.73
N THR A 154 -9.40 8.00 1.61
CA THR A 154 -9.39 9.06 2.62
C THR A 154 -9.19 10.43 1.97
N LEU A 155 -9.62 11.49 2.64
CA LEU A 155 -9.74 12.84 2.06
C LEU A 155 -8.43 13.36 1.42
N ASP A 156 -7.35 13.41 2.20
CA ASP A 156 -6.00 13.79 1.77
C ASP A 156 -5.01 12.63 1.98
N GLY A 157 -5.40 11.46 1.47
CA GLY A 157 -4.60 10.24 1.58
C GLY A 157 -4.19 9.93 3.02
N GLY A 158 -2.95 9.50 3.21
CA GLY A 158 -2.42 9.15 4.52
C GLY A 158 -2.33 10.30 5.52
N LYS A 159 -2.19 11.56 5.08
CA LYS A 159 -2.09 12.72 5.98
C LYS A 159 -3.36 12.86 6.81
N SER A 160 -4.49 13.01 6.11
CA SER A 160 -5.81 13.09 6.76
C SER A 160 -6.16 11.84 7.56
N LEU A 161 -5.76 10.65 7.10
CA LEU A 161 -6.03 9.40 7.80
C LEU A 161 -5.40 9.40 9.19
N ILE A 162 -4.14 9.82 9.30
CA ILE A 162 -3.41 9.85 10.57
C ILE A 162 -3.93 10.96 11.48
N ASP A 163 -4.28 12.12 10.92
CA ASP A 163 -4.89 13.19 11.69
C ASP A 163 -6.25 12.78 12.28
N ASP A 164 -7.11 12.15 11.47
CA ASP A 164 -8.42 11.67 11.91
C ASP A 164 -8.28 10.57 12.97
N HIS A 165 -7.35 9.63 12.79
CA HIS A 165 -7.04 8.60 13.79
C HIS A 165 -6.55 9.18 15.11
N ARG A 166 -5.67 10.20 15.08
CA ARG A 166 -5.20 10.88 16.30
C ARG A 166 -6.33 11.63 16.99
N ALA A 167 -7.24 12.25 16.23
CA ALA A 167 -8.43 12.89 16.78
C ALA A 167 -9.37 11.86 17.44
N ALA A 168 -9.60 10.71 16.80
CA ALA A 168 -10.39 9.62 17.36
C ALA A 168 -9.74 9.05 18.63
N ALA A 169 -8.42 8.84 18.64
CA ALA A 169 -7.69 8.36 19.80
C ALA A 169 -7.85 9.30 21.01
N ARG A 170 -7.70 10.61 20.80
CA ARG A 170 -7.92 11.63 21.85
C ARG A 170 -9.35 11.61 22.38
N LYS A 171 -10.35 11.50 21.48
CA LYS A 171 -11.77 11.43 21.85
C LYS A 171 -12.09 10.23 22.74
N HIS A 172 -11.40 9.11 22.54
CA HIS A 172 -11.61 7.85 23.27
C HIS A 172 -10.61 7.62 24.42
N GLY A 173 -9.88 8.67 24.82
CA GLY A 173 -8.98 8.62 25.98
C GLY A 173 -7.82 7.63 25.83
N ILE A 174 -7.33 7.44 24.60
CA ILE A 174 -6.17 6.59 24.32
C ILE A 174 -4.90 7.42 24.49
N ASP A 175 -4.01 6.96 25.36
CA ASP A 175 -2.73 7.62 25.61
C ASP A 175 -1.71 7.21 24.54
N VAL A 176 -1.10 8.19 23.86
CA VAL A 176 -0.15 7.94 22.77
C VAL A 176 1.24 8.46 23.12
N TYR A 177 2.24 7.59 23.05
CA TYR A 177 3.63 7.89 23.39
C TYR A 177 4.55 7.67 22.18
N PHE A 178 5.02 8.77 21.58
CA PHE A 178 6.06 8.76 20.54
C PHE A 178 7.47 8.66 21.14
N SER A 179 8.48 8.47 20.29
CA SER A 179 9.88 8.28 20.67
C SER A 179 10.07 7.18 21.72
N THR A 180 9.24 6.13 21.66
CA THR A 180 9.14 5.06 22.65
C THR A 180 9.22 3.71 21.92
N GLU A 181 10.43 3.16 21.84
CA GLU A 181 10.71 1.92 21.11
C GLU A 181 10.47 0.69 22.00
N LEU A 182 9.74 -0.31 21.51
CA LEU A 182 9.71 -1.64 22.14
C LEU A 182 11.04 -2.36 21.88
N VAL A 183 11.75 -2.76 22.95
CA VAL A 183 13.08 -3.38 22.86
C VAL A 183 13.15 -4.80 23.41
N ALA A 184 12.22 -5.18 24.31
CA ALA A 184 12.05 -6.57 24.74
C ALA A 184 10.59 -6.84 25.11
N LEU A 185 10.18 -8.10 24.97
CA LEU A 185 8.82 -8.55 25.24
C LEU A 185 8.85 -9.95 25.83
N GLN A 186 8.19 -10.15 26.97
CA GLN A 186 8.12 -11.46 27.63
C GLN A 186 6.83 -11.59 28.43
N HIS A 187 6.39 -12.82 28.70
CA HIS A 187 5.37 -13.04 29.72
C HIS A 187 5.94 -12.75 31.12
N ALA A 188 5.09 -12.28 32.02
CA ALA A 188 5.43 -12.17 33.44
C ALA A 188 5.72 -13.57 34.02
N ALA A 189 6.62 -13.64 35.02
CA ALA A 189 6.96 -14.90 35.68
C ALA A 189 5.77 -15.53 36.41
N GLU A 190 4.86 -14.67 36.91
CA GLU A 190 3.61 -15.07 37.55
C GLU A 190 2.43 -14.39 36.84
N GLY A 191 1.35 -15.15 36.66
CA GLY A 191 0.15 -14.69 35.96
C GLY A 191 0.23 -14.85 34.43
N ARG A 192 -0.60 -14.08 33.72
CA ARG A 192 -0.71 -14.13 32.25
C ARG A 192 -0.46 -12.76 31.61
N ASP A 193 0.14 -11.83 32.35
CA ASP A 193 0.45 -10.48 31.87
C ASP A 193 1.71 -10.52 30.99
N VAL A 194 1.86 -9.49 30.17
CA VAL A 194 3.00 -9.31 29.28
C VAL A 194 3.81 -8.12 29.78
N ILE A 195 5.11 -8.30 29.92
CA ILE A 195 6.06 -7.26 30.30
C ILE A 195 6.75 -6.77 29.03
N ALA A 196 6.55 -5.49 28.71
CA ALA A 196 7.21 -4.81 27.61
C ALA A 196 8.31 -3.90 28.15
N CYS A 197 9.56 -4.11 27.73
CA CYS A 197 10.63 -3.14 27.94
C CYS A 197 10.61 -2.15 26.78
N VAL A 198 10.53 -0.86 27.11
CA VAL A 198 10.55 0.24 26.15
C VAL A 198 11.76 1.13 26.38
N ARG A 199 12.31 1.68 25.30
CA ARG A 199 13.38 2.67 25.34
C ARG A 199 12.86 4.03 24.90
N ARG A 200 13.07 5.04 25.75
CA ARG A 200 12.70 6.44 25.50
C ARG A 200 13.81 7.35 26.03
N ASP A 201 14.24 8.30 25.22
CA ASP A 201 15.33 9.24 25.56
C ASP A 201 16.61 8.52 26.05
N GLY A 202 16.93 7.38 25.42
CA GLY A 202 18.08 6.54 25.77
C GLY A 202 17.94 5.73 27.07
N LYS A 203 16.81 5.81 27.77
CA LYS A 203 16.54 5.10 29.02
C LYS A 203 15.51 4.00 28.81
N GLU A 204 15.71 2.89 29.51
CA GLU A 204 14.77 1.77 29.51
C GLU A 204 13.75 1.91 30.64
N ALA A 205 12.51 1.53 30.34
CA ALA A 205 11.40 1.47 31.28
C ALA A 205 10.56 0.23 30.97
N TYR A 206 9.78 -0.23 31.95
CA TYR A 206 8.95 -1.42 31.83
C TYR A 206 7.48 -1.05 31.91
N ILE A 207 6.67 -1.66 31.04
CA ILE A 207 5.22 -1.56 31.03
C ILE A 207 4.68 -2.96 31.29
N LYS A 208 3.88 -3.11 32.34
CA LYS A 208 3.06 -4.30 32.56
C LYS A 208 1.73 -4.11 31.84
N ALA A 209 1.44 -5.02 30.91
CA ALA A 209 0.23 -4.99 30.09
C ALA A 209 -0.59 -6.29 30.24
N GLY A 210 -1.91 -6.19 30.35
CA GLY A 210 -2.79 -7.36 30.34
C GLY A 210 -2.83 -8.07 28.98
N ALA A 211 -2.70 -7.31 27.90
CA ALA A 211 -2.52 -7.78 26.52
C ALA A 211 -1.64 -6.81 25.71
N VAL A 212 -0.97 -7.32 24.69
CA VAL A 212 -0.13 -6.56 23.76
C VAL A 212 -0.57 -6.80 22.32
N ILE A 213 -0.73 -5.74 21.54
CA ILE A 213 -1.04 -5.80 20.10
C ILE A 213 0.14 -5.23 19.33
N LEU A 214 0.83 -6.08 18.56
CA LEU A 214 1.94 -5.69 17.69
C LEU A 214 1.38 -5.21 16.34
N ALA A 215 1.62 -3.93 16.01
CA ALA A 215 1.14 -3.24 14.82
C ALA A 215 2.26 -2.39 14.15
N ALA A 216 3.51 -2.84 14.25
CA ALA A 216 4.72 -2.08 13.94
C ALA A 216 5.22 -2.18 12.48
N GLY A 217 4.35 -2.63 11.57
CA GLY A 217 4.66 -2.70 10.13
C GLY A 217 5.69 -3.77 9.74
N GLY A 218 6.13 -3.71 8.49
CA GLY A 218 7.09 -4.66 7.90
C GLY A 218 8.56 -4.32 8.17
N PHE A 219 9.40 -4.65 7.19
CA PHE A 219 10.85 -4.42 7.23
C PHE A 219 11.41 -3.67 6.02
N GLU A 220 10.55 -3.04 5.21
CA GLU A 220 10.92 -2.36 3.97
C GLU A 220 11.93 -1.21 4.14
N ALA A 221 12.08 -0.63 5.34
CA ALA A 221 13.09 0.38 5.61
C ALA A 221 14.45 -0.23 6.03
N ASN A 222 14.54 -1.55 6.17
CA ASN A 222 15.77 -2.24 6.56
C ASN A 222 16.48 -2.84 5.34
N ALA A 223 17.50 -2.16 4.84
CA ALA A 223 18.30 -2.60 3.68
C ALA A 223 18.87 -4.02 3.83
N ALA A 224 19.33 -4.41 5.03
CA ALA A 224 19.89 -5.73 5.27
C ALA A 224 18.81 -6.82 5.20
N MET A 225 17.65 -6.59 5.82
CA MET A 225 16.51 -7.53 5.73
C MET A 225 15.95 -7.60 4.31
N ARG A 226 15.85 -6.46 3.60
CA ARG A 226 15.46 -6.43 2.18
C ARG A 226 16.36 -7.33 1.34
N ARG A 227 17.67 -7.17 1.43
CA ARG A 227 18.62 -8.03 0.71
C ARG A 227 18.49 -9.50 1.10
N ARG A 228 18.36 -9.78 2.41
CA ARG A 228 18.25 -11.15 2.95
C ARG A 228 17.01 -11.88 2.47
N PHE A 229 15.84 -11.22 2.50
CA PHE A 229 14.55 -11.87 2.28
C PHE A 229 13.99 -11.65 0.88
N LEU A 230 14.09 -10.43 0.33
CA LEU A 230 13.55 -10.10 -1.00
C LEU A 230 14.53 -10.45 -2.13
N GLY A 231 15.82 -10.57 -1.81
CA GLY A 231 16.88 -11.00 -2.72
C GLY A 231 17.87 -9.89 -3.12
N ALA A 232 18.82 -10.25 -3.98
CA ALA A 232 19.87 -9.33 -4.44
C ALA A 232 19.28 -8.08 -5.12
N GLY A 233 19.88 -6.92 -4.84
CA GLY A 233 19.44 -5.63 -5.40
C GLY A 233 18.35 -4.91 -4.59
N TRP A 234 17.62 -5.61 -3.72
CA TRP A 234 16.56 -4.97 -2.91
C TRP A 234 17.07 -4.00 -1.85
N ASP A 235 18.35 -4.05 -1.48
CA ASP A 235 18.99 -3.01 -0.68
C ASP A 235 19.10 -1.65 -1.41
N LYS A 236 18.88 -1.62 -2.74
CA LYS A 236 18.93 -0.43 -3.58
C LYS A 236 17.58 0.21 -3.90
N ALA A 237 16.47 -0.46 -3.57
CA ALA A 237 15.14 0.11 -3.75
C ALA A 237 14.97 1.36 -2.87
N ALA A 238 14.38 2.43 -3.42
CA ALA A 238 14.02 3.62 -2.65
C ALA A 238 12.92 3.28 -1.65
N VAL A 239 12.93 3.90 -0.47
CA VAL A 239 11.91 3.65 0.55
C VAL A 239 10.75 4.63 0.33
N ARG A 240 9.58 4.10 -0.02
CA ARG A 240 8.34 4.87 -0.13
C ARG A 240 7.60 4.81 1.20
N GLY A 241 8.17 5.42 2.25
CA GLY A 241 7.63 5.18 3.57
C GLY A 241 8.40 5.76 4.74
N THR A 242 8.02 5.29 5.92
CA THR A 242 8.70 5.65 7.16
C THR A 242 10.09 5.00 7.23
N PRO A 243 11.13 5.68 7.75
CA PRO A 243 12.44 5.04 8.01
C PRO A 243 12.39 4.09 9.23
N TYR A 244 11.27 4.03 9.95
CA TYR A 244 11.14 3.32 11.22
C TYR A 244 10.65 1.87 11.11
N ASN A 245 10.15 1.44 9.94
CA ASN A 245 9.69 0.06 9.71
C ASN A 245 10.86 -0.87 9.38
N THR A 246 11.62 -1.23 10.42
CA THR A 246 12.88 -1.98 10.26
C THR A 246 12.78 -3.45 10.65
N GLY A 247 11.57 -3.98 10.88
CA GLY A 247 11.34 -5.38 11.26
C GLY A 247 11.72 -5.74 12.71
N ASN A 248 11.97 -4.76 13.60
CA ASN A 248 12.37 -5.04 14.98
C ASN A 248 11.32 -5.88 15.74
N CYS A 249 10.04 -5.54 15.62
CA CYS A 249 8.98 -6.27 16.34
C CYS A 249 8.72 -7.67 15.75
N LEU A 250 8.96 -7.89 14.44
CA LEU A 250 8.92 -9.23 13.85
C LEU A 250 9.96 -10.13 14.52
N ARG A 251 11.19 -9.65 14.58
CA ARG A 251 12.31 -10.35 15.19
C ARG A 251 12.11 -10.59 16.68
N LEU A 252 11.69 -9.57 17.45
CA LEU A 252 11.40 -9.71 18.89
C LEU A 252 10.32 -10.75 19.17
N ALA A 253 9.22 -10.76 18.41
CA ALA A 253 8.16 -11.75 18.60
C ALA A 253 8.65 -13.17 18.30
N GLN A 254 9.48 -13.36 17.28
CA GLN A 254 10.07 -14.66 16.96
C GLN A 254 11.06 -15.12 18.02
N GLU A 255 12.00 -14.26 18.42
CA GLU A 255 13.10 -14.58 19.33
C GLU A 255 12.62 -14.75 20.78
N SER A 256 11.73 -13.87 21.25
CA SER A 256 11.33 -13.84 22.66
C SER A 256 10.07 -14.66 22.96
N LEU A 257 9.16 -14.82 22.00
CA LEU A 257 7.87 -15.49 22.20
C LEU A 257 7.70 -16.75 21.34
N GLY A 258 8.66 -17.07 20.47
CA GLY A 258 8.55 -18.22 19.57
C GLY A 258 7.46 -18.07 18.51
N ALA A 259 7.09 -16.84 18.14
CA ALA A 259 6.07 -16.57 17.12
C ALA A 259 6.43 -17.21 15.77
N GLN A 260 5.48 -17.87 15.14
CA GLN A 260 5.70 -18.60 13.89
C GLN A 260 5.77 -17.63 12.69
N PRO A 261 6.88 -17.57 11.93
CA PRO A 261 6.91 -16.86 10.65
C PRO A 261 6.10 -17.60 9.59
N VAL A 262 5.37 -16.87 8.75
CA VAL A 262 4.55 -17.39 7.64
C VAL A 262 4.47 -16.35 6.52
N GLY A 263 3.87 -16.71 5.38
CA GLY A 263 3.66 -15.78 4.26
C GLY A 263 4.83 -15.75 3.28
N ASP A 264 4.74 -14.81 2.33
CA ASP A 264 5.74 -14.61 1.29
C ASP A 264 6.82 -13.61 1.72
N TRP A 265 7.89 -14.11 2.35
CA TRP A 265 9.02 -13.29 2.77
C TRP A 265 9.85 -12.72 1.60
N ALA A 266 9.70 -13.24 0.38
CA ALA A 266 10.32 -12.70 -0.83
C ALA A 266 9.41 -11.69 -1.58
N GLY A 267 8.15 -11.59 -1.13
CA GLY A 267 7.11 -10.74 -1.67
C GLY A 267 7.05 -9.38 -0.99
N CYS A 268 6.75 -8.36 -1.79
CA CYS A 268 6.55 -7.00 -1.30
C CYS A 268 5.71 -6.18 -2.28
N HIS A 269 5.11 -5.11 -1.77
CA HIS A 269 4.58 -4.05 -2.58
C HIS A 269 5.70 -3.07 -2.93
N SER A 270 6.01 -2.95 -4.22
CA SER A 270 6.79 -1.85 -4.77
C SER A 270 6.03 -1.08 -5.85
N VAL A 271 6.56 0.02 -6.35
CA VAL A 271 5.95 0.82 -7.43
C VAL A 271 7.03 1.39 -8.33
N ALA A 272 6.62 1.80 -9.54
CA ALA A 272 7.34 2.83 -10.28
C ALA A 272 7.32 4.13 -9.47
N TRP A 273 8.50 4.62 -9.12
CA TRP A 273 8.74 5.77 -8.25
C TRP A 273 9.58 6.80 -8.99
N ASP A 274 9.36 8.08 -8.71
CA ASP A 274 10.12 9.17 -9.29
C ASP A 274 11.62 9.03 -9.00
N ALA A 275 12.47 8.94 -10.03
CA ALA A 275 13.89 8.72 -9.82
C ALA A 275 14.65 9.98 -9.39
N ALA A 276 14.15 11.16 -9.73
CA ALA A 276 14.81 12.43 -9.42
C ALA A 276 14.67 12.82 -7.95
N ASN A 277 13.55 12.45 -7.32
CA ASN A 277 13.23 12.78 -5.93
C ASN A 277 13.22 11.54 -4.99
N ALA A 278 13.75 10.40 -5.44
CA ALA A 278 13.81 9.19 -4.63
C ALA A 278 14.87 9.32 -3.52
N ASP A 279 14.44 9.14 -2.26
CA ASP A 279 15.35 8.94 -1.14
C ASP A 279 15.48 7.43 -0.84
N PRO A 280 16.71 6.89 -0.70
CA PRO A 280 16.95 5.47 -0.47
C PRO A 280 16.44 4.96 0.89
N ASN A 281 16.14 5.85 1.84
CA ASN A 281 15.92 5.51 3.25
C ASN A 281 14.55 5.96 3.78
N GLN A 282 13.85 6.87 3.10
CA GLN A 282 12.57 7.41 3.58
C GLN A 282 11.72 8.01 2.45
N GLY A 283 10.43 8.18 2.70
CA GLY A 283 9.52 8.94 1.86
C GLY A 283 9.48 10.43 2.22
N ASP A 284 9.11 11.26 1.25
CA ASP A 284 8.86 12.69 1.46
C ASP A 284 7.49 12.89 2.15
N ARG A 285 7.46 13.53 3.31
CA ARG A 285 6.20 13.77 4.06
C ARG A 285 5.31 14.86 3.45
N LEU A 286 5.89 15.81 2.72
CA LEU A 286 5.15 16.84 1.99
C LEU A 286 4.52 16.27 0.73
N ALA A 287 5.29 15.53 -0.07
CA ALA A 287 4.79 14.89 -1.29
C ALA A 287 3.96 13.63 -0.99
N SER A 288 4.22 12.93 0.11
CA SER A 288 3.57 11.67 0.48
C SER A 288 3.56 10.70 -0.72
N ASN A 289 2.38 10.39 -1.27
CA ASN A 289 2.20 9.45 -2.37
C ASN A 289 2.49 10.03 -3.77
N GLU A 290 2.65 11.35 -3.90
CA GLU A 290 2.67 12.07 -5.19
C GLU A 290 3.87 11.71 -6.09
N HIS A 291 4.95 11.14 -5.55
CA HIS A 291 6.07 10.66 -6.37
C HIS A 291 5.81 9.31 -7.06
N THR A 292 4.66 8.66 -6.82
CA THR A 292 4.25 7.47 -7.59
C THR A 292 4.14 7.82 -9.07
N LYS A 293 4.59 6.95 -9.97
CA LYS A 293 4.53 7.16 -11.42
C LYS A 293 3.71 6.06 -12.10
N SER A 294 2.39 6.19 -12.00
CA SER A 294 1.44 5.12 -12.31
C SER A 294 0.75 5.21 -13.68
N GLY A 295 1.16 6.17 -14.51
CA GLY A 295 0.65 6.40 -15.86
C GLY A 295 1.23 5.48 -16.95
N TYR A 296 2.07 4.51 -16.58
CA TYR A 296 2.69 3.57 -17.52
C TYR A 296 1.71 2.80 -18.43
N PRO A 297 0.44 2.49 -18.07
CA PRO A 297 -0.45 1.80 -19.00
C PRO A 297 -0.73 2.62 -20.27
N LEU A 298 -0.68 3.94 -20.16
CA LEU A 298 -0.95 4.89 -21.25
C LEU A 298 0.30 5.20 -22.11
N GLY A 299 1.45 4.62 -21.78
CA GLY A 299 2.72 4.87 -22.46
C GLY A 299 3.57 3.62 -22.64
N LEU A 300 4.87 3.83 -22.78
CA LEU A 300 5.90 2.79 -22.87
C LEU A 300 6.88 2.89 -21.72
N MET A 301 7.45 1.76 -21.29
CA MET A 301 8.55 1.70 -20.32
C MET A 301 9.79 1.10 -20.96
N LEU A 302 10.83 1.91 -21.11
CA LEU A 302 12.11 1.52 -21.68
C LEU A 302 13.19 1.56 -20.59
N ASN A 303 14.03 0.54 -20.50
CA ASN A 303 15.19 0.57 -19.60
C ASN A 303 16.28 1.52 -20.12
N ILE A 304 17.38 1.66 -19.38
CA ILE A 304 18.49 2.55 -19.79
C ILE A 304 19.21 2.11 -21.08
N HIS A 305 18.95 0.92 -21.61
CA HIS A 305 19.46 0.45 -22.90
C HIS A 305 18.44 0.64 -24.02
N GLY A 306 17.38 1.43 -23.79
CA GLY A 306 16.37 1.75 -24.80
C GLY A 306 15.40 0.60 -25.11
N LYS A 307 15.34 -0.46 -24.31
CA LYS A 307 14.49 -1.64 -24.58
C LYS A 307 13.30 -1.71 -23.65
N ARG A 308 12.14 -2.12 -24.18
CA ARG A 308 10.98 -2.51 -23.37
C ARG A 308 11.27 -3.79 -22.60
N PHE A 309 10.66 -3.93 -21.41
CA PHE A 309 10.92 -5.05 -20.50
C PHE A 309 9.68 -5.59 -19.76
N VAL A 310 8.52 -4.96 -19.92
CA VAL A 310 7.23 -5.46 -19.43
C VAL A 310 6.11 -5.12 -20.42
N ASP A 311 5.03 -5.90 -20.41
CA ASP A 311 3.78 -5.54 -21.07
C ASP A 311 3.04 -4.52 -20.20
N GLU A 312 3.19 -3.23 -20.51
CA GLU A 312 2.60 -2.13 -19.74
C GLU A 312 1.05 -2.17 -19.74
N GLY A 313 0.45 -2.95 -20.66
CA GLY A 313 -0.99 -3.13 -20.81
C GLY A 313 -1.50 -4.51 -20.34
N GLU A 314 -0.74 -5.31 -19.60
CA GLU A 314 -1.14 -6.68 -19.23
C GLU A 314 -2.43 -6.74 -18.38
N ASP A 315 -2.61 -5.80 -17.44
CA ASP A 315 -3.80 -5.69 -16.61
C ASP A 315 -4.01 -4.22 -16.15
N LEU A 316 -5.14 -3.94 -15.49
CA LEU A 316 -5.36 -2.63 -14.87
C LEU A 316 -4.27 -2.33 -13.84
N ARG A 317 -3.83 -1.06 -13.79
CA ARG A 317 -2.80 -0.55 -12.87
C ARG A 317 -2.88 -1.10 -11.45
N ASN A 318 -4.10 -1.21 -10.90
CA ASN A 318 -4.37 -1.67 -9.52
C ASN A 318 -3.91 -3.09 -9.22
N TYR A 319 -3.65 -3.88 -10.27
CA TYR A 319 -3.16 -5.25 -10.20
C TYR A 319 -1.72 -5.39 -10.73
N THR A 320 -1.11 -4.33 -11.27
CA THR A 320 0.22 -4.41 -11.90
C THR A 320 1.30 -3.55 -11.26
N TYR A 321 0.95 -2.51 -10.49
CA TYR A 321 1.96 -1.59 -9.97
C TYR A 321 3.01 -2.29 -9.09
N ALA A 322 2.63 -3.32 -8.32
CA ALA A 322 3.51 -4.03 -7.41
C ALA A 322 4.60 -4.80 -8.16
N LYS A 323 4.20 -5.55 -9.19
CA LYS A 323 5.14 -6.29 -10.04
C LYS A 323 6.03 -5.36 -10.87
N PHE A 324 5.53 -4.21 -11.32
CA PHE A 324 6.33 -3.32 -12.17
C PHE A 324 7.39 -2.54 -11.40
N GLY A 325 7.16 -2.21 -10.13
CA GLY A 325 8.24 -1.72 -9.27
C GLY A 325 9.41 -2.72 -9.21
N ARG A 326 9.10 -4.01 -9.00
CA ARG A 326 10.11 -5.10 -9.02
C ARG A 326 10.78 -5.24 -10.39
N ALA A 327 10.03 -5.16 -11.48
CA ALA A 327 10.59 -5.26 -12.83
C ALA A 327 11.56 -4.09 -13.13
N ILE A 328 11.26 -2.87 -12.68
CA ILE A 328 12.16 -1.71 -12.77
C ILE A 328 13.42 -1.95 -11.96
N LEU A 329 13.31 -2.50 -10.74
CA LEU A 329 14.47 -2.84 -9.92
C LEU A 329 15.38 -3.87 -10.61
N GLN A 330 14.83 -4.77 -11.42
CA GLN A 330 15.62 -5.76 -12.16
C GLN A 330 16.32 -5.18 -13.41
N GLN A 331 15.99 -3.95 -13.80
CA GLN A 331 16.67 -3.31 -14.93
C GLN A 331 18.07 -2.83 -14.55
N PRO A 332 18.97 -2.67 -15.54
CA PRO A 332 20.28 -2.08 -15.33
C PRO A 332 20.17 -0.73 -14.63
N THR A 333 21.03 -0.51 -13.63
CA THR A 333 21.02 0.64 -12.71
C THR A 333 19.72 0.89 -11.94
N HIS A 334 18.79 -0.07 -11.93
CA HIS A 334 17.50 0.00 -11.25
C HIS A 334 16.61 1.16 -11.76
N MET A 335 16.73 1.49 -13.04
CA MET A 335 16.11 2.66 -13.65
C MET A 335 15.47 2.34 -15.00
N ALA A 336 14.41 3.10 -15.30
CA ALA A 336 13.72 3.08 -16.59
C ALA A 336 13.20 4.49 -16.92
N PHE A 337 12.76 4.68 -18.16
CA PHE A 337 12.04 5.85 -18.63
C PHE A 337 10.62 5.43 -19.00
N GLN A 338 9.64 6.19 -18.51
CA GLN A 338 8.26 6.11 -18.99
C GLN A 338 8.06 7.18 -20.07
N ILE A 339 7.48 6.82 -21.22
CA ILE A 339 7.38 7.68 -22.41
C ILE A 339 5.93 7.79 -22.90
N TRP A 340 5.53 9.02 -23.26
CA TRP A 340 4.22 9.36 -23.82
C TRP A 340 4.35 10.39 -24.93
N ASP A 341 3.26 10.55 -25.68
CA ASP A 341 3.08 11.64 -26.63
C ASP A 341 2.05 12.66 -26.09
N ALA A 342 1.75 13.71 -26.84
CA ALA A 342 0.81 14.75 -26.42
C ALA A 342 -0.62 14.25 -26.19
N TYR A 343 -1.04 13.18 -26.87
CA TYR A 343 -2.39 12.63 -26.69
C TYR A 343 -2.51 11.89 -25.36
N THR A 344 -1.60 10.95 -25.08
CA THR A 344 -1.69 10.14 -23.86
C THR A 344 -1.19 10.88 -22.62
N SER A 345 -0.26 11.82 -22.76
CA SER A 345 0.21 12.63 -21.63
C SER A 345 -0.88 13.53 -21.03
N GLY A 346 -1.88 13.93 -21.82
CA GLY A 346 -3.05 14.69 -21.34
C GLY A 346 -3.94 13.92 -20.36
N TRP A 347 -3.84 12.59 -20.33
CA TRP A 347 -4.58 11.72 -19.40
C TRP A 347 -3.79 11.38 -18.13
N LEU A 348 -2.54 11.84 -18.03
CA LEU A 348 -1.72 11.63 -16.85
C LEU A 348 -2.27 12.42 -15.67
N ARG A 349 -2.12 11.84 -14.48
CA ARG A 349 -2.56 12.50 -13.24
C ARG A 349 -1.66 13.67 -12.93
N ALA A 350 -2.22 14.87 -12.88
CA ALA A 350 -1.51 16.07 -12.44
C ALA A 350 -0.90 15.89 -11.03
N GLU A 351 -1.55 15.10 -10.16
CA GLU A 351 -1.01 14.75 -8.83
C GLU A 351 0.38 14.08 -8.92
N GLU A 352 0.62 13.26 -9.93
CA GLU A 352 1.84 12.46 -10.07
C GLU A 352 2.86 13.06 -11.05
N TYR A 353 2.39 13.80 -12.06
CA TYR A 353 3.18 14.17 -13.23
C TYR A 353 3.33 15.68 -13.45
N ARG A 354 2.82 16.55 -12.58
CA ARG A 354 3.05 18.00 -12.71
C ARG A 354 4.53 18.36 -12.45
N LYS A 355 4.96 19.52 -12.97
CA LYS A 355 6.36 19.97 -12.98
C LYS A 355 6.97 20.04 -11.58
N GLU A 356 6.16 20.30 -10.55
CA GLU A 356 6.61 20.37 -9.15
C GLU A 356 6.88 18.99 -8.52
N ARG A 357 6.43 17.89 -9.14
CA ARG A 357 6.50 16.51 -8.58
C ARG A 357 7.23 15.51 -9.45
N ALA A 358 7.55 15.87 -10.68
CA ALA A 358 8.23 15.02 -11.64
C ALA A 358 9.20 15.86 -12.46
N GLU A 359 10.40 15.33 -12.65
CA GLU A 359 11.30 15.84 -13.69
C GLU A 359 10.75 15.40 -15.05
N ARG A 360 10.24 16.36 -15.82
CA ARG A 360 9.64 16.14 -17.14
C ARG A 360 10.64 16.49 -18.22
N LEU A 361 11.02 15.51 -19.02
CA LEU A 361 11.83 15.70 -20.22
C LEU A 361 10.85 15.84 -21.39
N GLU A 362 10.78 17.03 -21.99
CA GLU A 362 9.83 17.34 -23.06
C GLU A 362 10.57 17.80 -24.31
N ALA A 363 10.18 17.29 -25.49
CA ALA A 363 10.76 17.66 -26.77
C ALA A 363 9.75 17.51 -27.92
N ASP A 364 10.00 18.19 -29.03
CA ASP A 364 9.10 18.16 -30.21
C ASP A 364 9.43 17.01 -31.18
N THR A 365 10.57 16.34 -30.98
CA THR A 365 10.98 15.14 -31.74
C THR A 365 11.41 14.00 -30.81
N LEU A 366 11.34 12.76 -31.28
CA LEU A 366 11.80 11.59 -30.52
C LEU A 366 13.33 11.61 -30.34
N GLU A 367 14.06 12.13 -31.34
CA GLU A 367 15.50 12.28 -31.32
C GLU A 367 15.97 13.23 -30.22
N GLU A 368 15.33 14.41 -30.12
CA GLU A 368 15.60 15.37 -29.05
C GLU A 368 15.18 14.83 -27.67
N LEU A 369 14.05 14.11 -27.60
CA LEU A 369 13.64 13.45 -26.35
C LEU A 369 14.70 12.44 -25.91
N ALA A 370 15.23 11.65 -26.85
CA ALA A 370 16.27 10.68 -26.58
C ALA A 370 17.58 11.37 -26.12
N ASP A 371 17.95 12.51 -26.71
CA ASP A 371 19.08 13.31 -26.24
C ASP A 371 18.88 13.79 -24.79
N LEU A 372 17.68 14.28 -24.44
CA LEU A 372 17.35 14.61 -23.06
C LEU A 372 17.46 13.39 -22.13
N CYS A 373 16.98 12.22 -22.56
CA CYS A 373 17.11 10.98 -21.79
C CYS A 373 18.58 10.55 -21.60
N VAL A 374 19.47 10.78 -22.58
CA VAL A 374 20.92 10.53 -22.46
C VAL A 374 21.51 11.36 -21.32
N THR A 375 21.12 12.64 -21.19
CA THR A 375 21.56 13.49 -20.07
C THR A 375 21.06 12.99 -18.70
N ARG A 376 20.14 12.02 -18.67
CA ARG A 376 19.62 11.36 -17.47
C ARG A 376 19.94 9.88 -17.41
N GLY A 377 20.90 9.39 -18.20
CA GLY A 377 21.46 8.06 -18.08
C GLY A 377 20.91 7.00 -19.03
N LEU A 378 20.16 7.39 -20.08
CA LEU A 378 20.01 6.52 -21.24
C LEU A 378 21.40 6.26 -21.86
N THR A 379 21.70 5.00 -22.15
CA THR A 379 23.02 4.55 -22.63
C THR A 379 23.05 4.12 -24.08
N ASP A 380 21.87 3.87 -24.68
CA ASP A 380 21.74 3.46 -26.07
C ASP A 380 20.59 4.23 -26.73
N LYS A 381 20.94 5.34 -27.40
CA LYS A 381 20.00 6.23 -28.09
C LYS A 381 19.35 5.55 -29.30
N ASP A 382 20.14 4.78 -30.05
CA ASP A 382 19.67 4.15 -31.29
C ASP A 382 18.69 3.01 -30.99
N ALA A 383 18.95 2.21 -29.95
CA ALA A 383 18.01 1.18 -29.50
C ALA A 383 16.71 1.78 -28.97
N PHE A 384 16.78 2.93 -28.28
CA PHE A 384 15.60 3.65 -27.80
C PHE A 384 14.69 4.07 -28.96
N LEU A 385 15.25 4.75 -29.97
CA LEU A 385 14.50 5.18 -31.15
C LEU A 385 13.95 3.98 -31.94
N THR A 386 14.79 2.97 -32.18
CA THR A 386 14.40 1.74 -32.88
C THR A 386 13.23 1.05 -32.19
N THR A 387 13.26 0.96 -30.86
CA THR A 387 12.19 0.33 -30.07
C THR A 387 10.86 1.08 -30.20
N ILE A 388 10.88 2.41 -30.14
CA ILE A 388 9.65 3.23 -30.27
C ILE A 388 9.10 3.15 -31.71
N HIS A 389 9.96 3.21 -32.73
CA HIS A 389 9.54 3.08 -34.13
C HIS A 389 8.93 1.70 -34.41
N ALA A 390 9.59 0.61 -33.99
CA ALA A 390 9.05 -0.74 -34.15
C ALA A 390 7.70 -0.91 -33.44
N TYR A 391 7.54 -0.31 -32.26
CA TYR A 391 6.26 -0.31 -31.56
C TYR A 391 5.18 0.46 -32.34
N ASN A 392 5.49 1.66 -32.85
CA ASN A 392 4.56 2.46 -33.64
C ASN A 392 4.12 1.71 -34.92
N ASP A 393 5.05 1.07 -35.61
CA ASP A 393 4.77 0.25 -36.80
C ASP A 393 3.84 -0.92 -36.46
N ALA A 394 4.06 -1.58 -35.32
CA ALA A 394 3.19 -2.67 -34.86
C ALA A 394 1.76 -2.18 -34.54
N VAL A 395 1.60 -0.99 -33.97
CA VAL A 395 0.29 -0.37 -33.74
C VAL A 395 -0.39 -0.01 -35.05
N GLN A 396 0.33 0.55 -36.01
CA GLN A 396 -0.21 0.98 -37.31
C GLN A 396 -0.58 -0.21 -38.21
N ALA A 397 0.14 -1.33 -38.11
CA ALA A 397 -0.14 -2.55 -38.86
C ALA A 397 -1.30 -3.37 -38.28
N ARG A 398 -2.06 -2.84 -37.32
CA ARG A 398 -3.27 -3.47 -36.77
C ARG A 398 -4.40 -3.47 -37.82
N PRO A 399 -5.13 -4.59 -38.01
CA PRO A 399 -6.28 -4.63 -38.90
C PRO A 399 -7.35 -3.58 -38.54
N ALA A 400 -7.95 -2.95 -39.55
CA ALA A 400 -8.95 -1.90 -39.35
C ALA A 400 -10.25 -2.39 -38.69
N ASP A 401 -10.53 -3.69 -38.76
CA ASP A 401 -11.66 -4.39 -38.16
C ASP A 401 -11.40 -4.87 -36.72
N ALA A 402 -10.17 -4.73 -36.21
CA ALA A 402 -9.82 -4.95 -34.80
C ALA A 402 -10.31 -3.80 -33.88
N ALA A 403 -11.50 -3.28 -34.18
CA ALA A 403 -12.10 -2.04 -33.71
C ALA A 403 -12.60 -2.11 -32.26
N ALA A 404 -11.75 -2.55 -31.34
CA ALA A 404 -11.94 -2.18 -29.95
C ALA A 404 -11.83 -0.65 -29.84
N ALA A 405 -12.90 0.00 -29.40
CA ALA A 405 -12.85 1.41 -29.07
C ALA A 405 -11.87 1.60 -27.90
N TRP A 406 -10.91 2.50 -28.06
CA TRP A 406 -9.97 2.81 -26.98
C TRP A 406 -10.73 3.27 -25.74
N ASN A 407 -10.47 2.60 -24.61
CA ASN A 407 -11.12 2.92 -23.35
C ASN A 407 -10.11 2.76 -22.19
N PRO A 408 -9.68 3.86 -21.54
CA PRO A 408 -8.67 3.80 -20.48
C PRO A 408 -9.20 3.22 -19.17
N ALA A 409 -10.52 3.03 -19.04
CA ALA A 409 -11.16 2.52 -17.82
C ALA A 409 -11.34 0.99 -17.82
N LEU A 410 -11.16 0.31 -18.95
CA LEU A 410 -11.37 -1.12 -19.12
C LEU A 410 -10.20 -1.73 -19.90
N LYS A 411 -10.00 -3.05 -19.77
CA LYS A 411 -9.11 -3.79 -20.67
C LYS A 411 -9.74 -3.85 -22.04
N ASP A 412 -9.31 -2.95 -22.93
CA ASP A 412 -9.90 -2.72 -24.24
C ASP A 412 -9.45 -3.74 -25.30
N GLY A 413 -8.44 -4.56 -25.02
CA GLY A 413 -7.88 -5.52 -25.99
C GLY A 413 -7.14 -4.83 -27.15
N LEU A 414 -6.90 -3.52 -27.05
CA LEU A 414 -6.19 -2.76 -28.05
C LEU A 414 -4.70 -3.13 -27.99
N SER A 415 -4.28 -4.09 -28.81
CA SER A 415 -2.97 -4.74 -28.72
C SER A 415 -2.06 -4.51 -29.93
N THR A 416 -0.74 -4.63 -29.73
CA THR A 416 0.27 -4.76 -30.80
C THR A 416 0.32 -6.17 -31.42
N GLY A 417 -0.42 -7.14 -30.86
CA GLY A 417 -0.41 -8.54 -31.29
C GLY A 417 0.98 -9.18 -31.18
N THR A 418 1.24 -10.17 -32.02
CA THR A 418 2.49 -10.96 -32.05
C THR A 418 3.60 -10.34 -32.91
N ARG A 419 3.45 -9.08 -33.33
CA ARG A 419 4.44 -8.40 -34.21
C ARG A 419 5.72 -8.00 -33.46
N LEU A 420 5.64 -7.93 -32.14
CA LEU A 420 6.76 -7.65 -31.25
C LEU A 420 7.00 -8.86 -30.36
N GLU A 421 8.26 -9.10 -29.99
CA GLU A 421 8.62 -10.15 -29.00
C GLU A 421 7.90 -9.92 -27.67
N LEU A 422 7.86 -8.67 -27.22
CA LEU A 422 7.10 -8.23 -26.06
C LEU A 422 5.85 -7.48 -26.54
N PRO A 423 4.64 -8.05 -26.44
CA PRO A 423 3.43 -7.35 -26.84
C PRO A 423 3.09 -6.21 -25.86
N LYS A 424 2.19 -5.33 -26.29
CA LYS A 424 1.35 -4.55 -25.38
C LYS A 424 -0.07 -5.08 -25.51
N SER A 425 -0.66 -5.62 -24.44
CA SER A 425 -1.94 -6.35 -24.52
C SER A 425 -3.18 -5.46 -24.57
N ASN A 426 -3.11 -4.25 -24.00
CA ASN A 426 -4.21 -3.30 -23.95
C ASN A 426 -3.70 -1.86 -24.11
N TRP A 427 -4.57 -0.94 -24.50
CA TRP A 427 -4.30 0.50 -24.65
C TRP A 427 -3.14 0.83 -25.59
N ALA A 428 -2.87 -0.03 -26.59
CA ALA A 428 -1.79 0.18 -27.55
C ALA A 428 -2.13 1.30 -28.55
N LEU A 429 -1.64 2.50 -28.24
CA LEU A 429 -1.65 3.68 -29.09
C LEU A 429 -0.25 4.02 -29.56
N ALA A 430 -0.11 4.54 -30.78
CA ALA A 430 1.16 4.97 -31.33
C ALA A 430 1.64 6.26 -30.62
N VAL A 431 2.93 6.37 -30.39
CA VAL A 431 3.61 7.51 -29.76
C VAL A 431 4.19 8.37 -30.88
N THR A 432 3.38 9.27 -31.44
CA THR A 432 3.76 10.03 -32.66
C THR A 432 3.41 11.52 -32.62
N ARG A 433 2.69 12.00 -31.60
CA ARG A 433 2.21 13.38 -31.55
C ARG A 433 3.06 14.24 -30.60
N PRO A 434 3.80 15.24 -31.08
CA PRO A 434 4.57 16.13 -30.21
C PRO A 434 3.66 17.09 -29.39
N PRO A 435 4.14 17.63 -28.26
CA PRO A 435 5.43 17.31 -27.64
C PRO A 435 5.43 15.90 -27.02
N PHE A 436 6.57 15.23 -27.11
CA PHE A 436 6.82 13.97 -26.43
C PHE A 436 7.27 14.22 -24.98
N LEU A 437 6.94 13.29 -24.10
CA LEU A 437 7.27 13.36 -22.67
C LEU A 437 7.99 12.09 -22.23
N ALA A 438 9.10 12.24 -21.52
CA ALA A 438 9.73 11.17 -20.76
C ALA A 438 9.88 11.55 -19.28
N VAL A 439 9.66 10.57 -18.40
CA VAL A 439 9.90 10.68 -16.95
C VAL A 439 10.75 9.51 -16.51
N LYS A 440 11.86 9.80 -15.81
CA LYS A 440 12.74 8.78 -15.28
C LYS A 440 12.18 8.19 -13.99
N VAL A 441 12.15 6.87 -13.91
CA VAL A 441 11.58 6.13 -12.78
C VAL A 441 12.57 5.10 -12.21
N THR A 442 12.40 4.81 -10.92
CA THR A 442 13.09 3.74 -10.19
C THR A 442 12.05 2.90 -9.41
N CYS A 443 12.52 1.96 -8.59
CA CYS A 443 11.67 1.15 -7.72
C CYS A 443 11.55 1.78 -6.34
N GLY A 444 10.31 2.08 -5.92
CA GLY A 444 9.99 2.45 -4.54
C GLY A 444 9.34 1.28 -3.80
N ILE A 445 9.97 0.77 -2.73
CA ILE A 445 9.37 -0.28 -1.86
C ILE A 445 8.45 0.35 -0.81
N THR A 446 7.31 -0.28 -0.56
CA THR A 446 6.27 0.22 0.36
C THR A 446 6.04 -0.68 1.57
N PHE A 447 5.87 -1.99 1.38
CA PHE A 447 5.71 -2.93 2.50
C PHE A 447 5.96 -4.37 2.07
N THR A 448 6.16 -5.26 3.04
CA THR A 448 6.53 -6.67 2.83
C THR A 448 5.37 -7.62 3.09
N PHE A 449 5.30 -8.75 2.37
CA PHE A 449 4.18 -9.70 2.48
C PHE A 449 4.41 -10.83 3.51
N GLY A 450 5.68 -11.12 3.83
CA GLY A 450 6.05 -12.05 4.89
C GLY A 450 5.84 -11.45 6.27
N GLY A 451 5.39 -12.27 7.22
CA GLY A 451 5.07 -11.83 8.57
C GLY A 451 4.87 -12.98 9.53
N LEU A 452 4.08 -12.74 10.58
CA LEU A 452 3.81 -13.70 11.64
C LEU A 452 2.42 -14.32 11.47
N ARG A 453 2.32 -15.60 11.85
CA ARG A 453 1.06 -16.32 11.84
C ARG A 453 0.16 -15.83 12.97
N VAL A 454 -1.12 -15.67 12.64
CA VAL A 454 -2.17 -15.35 13.60
C VAL A 454 -3.35 -16.28 13.43
N ASP A 455 -4.17 -16.37 14.48
CA ASP A 455 -5.52 -16.89 14.38
C ASP A 455 -6.40 -15.91 13.57
N PRO A 456 -7.07 -16.36 12.48
CA PRO A 456 -7.91 -15.47 11.67
C PRO A 456 -9.12 -14.90 12.42
N ALA A 457 -9.60 -15.57 13.46
CA ALA A 457 -10.77 -15.10 14.22
C ALA A 457 -10.43 -13.88 15.08
N THR A 458 -9.29 -13.91 15.77
CA THR A 458 -8.92 -12.94 16.82
C THR A 458 -7.69 -12.08 16.49
N ALA A 459 -6.91 -12.46 15.48
CA ALA A 459 -5.56 -11.97 15.21
C ALA A 459 -4.53 -12.24 16.33
N GLN A 460 -4.81 -13.21 17.21
CA GLN A 460 -3.86 -13.64 18.25
C GLN A 460 -2.67 -14.36 17.62
N LEU A 461 -1.45 -14.07 18.07
CA LEU A 461 -0.24 -14.70 17.54
C LEU A 461 -0.24 -16.21 17.76
N VAL A 462 0.30 -16.93 16.78
CA VAL A 462 0.50 -18.38 16.84
C VAL A 462 2.00 -18.67 16.98
N GLY A 463 2.36 -19.50 17.96
CA GLY A 463 3.73 -19.95 18.19
C GLY A 463 4.16 -21.08 17.27
N GLY A 464 5.46 -21.39 17.26
CA GLY A 464 6.02 -22.49 16.46
C GLY A 464 5.47 -23.88 16.80
N ASP A 465 4.88 -24.05 17.98
CA ASP A 465 4.16 -25.25 18.41
C ASP A 465 2.68 -25.27 17.96
N SER A 466 2.29 -24.32 17.10
CA SER A 466 0.92 -24.09 16.62
C SER A 466 -0.11 -23.73 17.70
N LYS A 467 0.32 -23.33 18.90
CA LYS A 467 -0.58 -22.82 19.94
C LYS A 467 -0.66 -21.30 19.90
N LEU A 468 -1.77 -20.78 20.41
CA LEU A 468 -1.94 -19.33 20.59
C LEU A 468 -0.99 -18.83 21.68
N ILE A 469 -0.28 -17.73 21.39
CA ILE A 469 0.56 -17.03 22.35
C ILE A 469 -0.36 -16.17 23.23
N PRO A 470 -0.54 -16.51 24.53
CA PRO A 470 -1.55 -15.86 25.37
C PRO A 470 -1.32 -14.35 25.48
N GLY A 471 -2.37 -13.58 25.19
CA GLY A 471 -2.37 -12.12 25.39
C GLY A 471 -1.54 -11.32 24.39
N VAL A 472 -1.03 -11.95 23.32
CA VAL A 472 -0.25 -11.25 22.29
C VAL A 472 -0.91 -11.39 20.92
N TYR A 473 -1.17 -10.26 20.28
CA TYR A 473 -1.85 -10.16 18.99
C TYR A 473 -0.94 -9.47 17.96
N CYS A 474 -1.22 -9.69 16.67
CA CYS A 474 -0.43 -9.12 15.58
C CYS A 474 -1.33 -8.68 14.41
N VAL A 475 -1.13 -7.45 13.93
CA VAL A 475 -1.99 -6.83 12.91
C VAL A 475 -1.20 -5.97 11.92
N GLY A 476 -1.86 -5.56 10.85
CA GLY A 476 -1.25 -4.75 9.80
C GLY A 476 -0.22 -5.53 9.00
N GLU A 477 0.83 -4.86 8.53
CA GLU A 477 1.87 -5.46 7.68
C GLU A 477 2.82 -6.41 8.43
N MET A 478 2.63 -6.59 9.74
CA MET A 478 3.31 -7.66 10.50
C MET A 478 2.63 -9.02 10.35
N LEU A 479 1.35 -9.05 9.97
CA LEU A 479 0.57 -10.26 9.77
C LEU A 479 0.94 -10.90 8.43
N GLY A 480 1.40 -12.14 8.47
CA GLY A 480 1.75 -12.92 7.27
C GLY A 480 0.60 -13.80 6.77
N GLY A 481 0.67 -14.22 5.51
CA GLY A 481 -0.25 -15.21 4.93
C GLY A 481 -1.44 -14.64 4.16
N LEU A 482 -1.59 -13.32 4.11
CA LEU A 482 -2.67 -12.69 3.36
C LEU A 482 -2.31 -12.40 1.89
N PHE A 483 -1.07 -11.99 1.62
CA PHE A 483 -0.60 -11.61 0.27
C PHE A 483 0.62 -12.43 -0.15
N TYR A 484 0.71 -12.76 -1.44
CA TYR A 484 1.76 -13.59 -2.03
C TYR A 484 2.05 -13.12 -3.45
N GLY A 485 3.30 -12.80 -3.78
CA GLY A 485 3.70 -12.28 -5.10
C GLY A 485 3.19 -10.87 -5.43
N ASN A 486 1.89 -10.62 -5.21
CA ASN A 486 1.16 -9.39 -5.46
C ASN A 486 0.00 -9.23 -4.44
N TYR A 487 -0.77 -8.15 -4.56
CA TYR A 487 -1.98 -7.94 -3.75
C TYR A 487 -2.99 -7.04 -4.50
N PRO A 488 -4.31 -7.16 -4.23
CA PRO A 488 -5.28 -6.24 -4.81
C PRO A 488 -5.14 -4.86 -4.18
N GLY A 489 -4.94 -3.81 -4.98
CA GLY A 489 -4.70 -2.48 -4.41
C GLY A 489 -5.80 -2.00 -3.46
N GLY A 490 -5.40 -1.23 -2.43
CA GLY A 490 -6.28 -0.73 -1.35
C GLY A 490 -6.64 -1.75 -0.26
N SER A 491 -6.35 -3.04 -0.46
CA SER A 491 -6.62 -4.07 0.55
C SER A 491 -5.71 -4.01 1.78
N GLY A 492 -4.51 -3.42 1.68
CA GLY A 492 -3.59 -3.27 2.82
C GLY A 492 -4.16 -2.40 3.95
N LEU A 493 -4.70 -1.21 3.61
CA LEU A 493 -5.39 -0.37 4.60
C LEU A 493 -6.63 -1.06 5.16
N THR A 494 -7.40 -1.74 4.30
CA THR A 494 -8.60 -2.48 4.73
C THR A 494 -8.23 -3.61 5.70
N SER A 495 -7.17 -4.36 5.42
CA SER A 495 -6.61 -5.40 6.30
C SER A 495 -6.16 -4.84 7.63
N GLY A 496 -5.40 -3.74 7.63
CA GLY A 496 -5.00 -3.07 8.87
C GLY A 496 -6.20 -2.71 9.75
N THR A 497 -7.27 -2.20 9.18
CA THR A 497 -8.48 -1.84 9.92
C THR A 497 -9.26 -3.06 10.41
N VAL A 498 -9.51 -4.06 9.56
CA VAL A 498 -10.27 -5.27 9.91
C VAL A 498 -9.57 -6.04 11.04
N PHE A 499 -8.30 -6.39 10.84
CA PHE A 499 -7.56 -7.15 11.85
C PHE A 499 -7.21 -6.31 13.06
N GLY A 500 -6.94 -5.01 12.90
CA GLY A 500 -6.80 -4.08 14.01
C GLY A 500 -8.04 -4.08 14.90
N ARG A 501 -9.22 -3.93 14.31
CA ARG A 501 -10.49 -3.95 15.04
C ARG A 501 -10.72 -5.28 15.77
N ARG A 502 -10.46 -6.41 15.10
CA ARG A 502 -10.55 -7.76 15.71
C ARG A 502 -9.61 -7.92 16.90
N ALA A 503 -8.33 -7.59 16.73
CA ALA A 503 -7.32 -7.68 17.78
C ALA A 503 -7.67 -6.81 18.98
N GLY A 504 -8.14 -5.58 18.74
CA GLY A 504 -8.54 -4.66 19.82
C GLY A 504 -9.69 -5.25 20.66
N LYS A 505 -10.71 -5.80 20.01
CA LYS A 505 -11.83 -6.46 20.68
C LYS A 505 -11.37 -7.68 21.48
N ALA A 506 -10.62 -8.58 20.83
CA ALA A 506 -10.13 -9.80 21.47
C ALA A 506 -9.19 -9.52 22.65
N ALA A 507 -8.30 -8.51 22.53
CA ALA A 507 -7.44 -8.07 23.61
C ALA A 507 -8.23 -7.54 24.82
N ALA A 508 -9.28 -6.75 24.58
CA ALA A 508 -10.15 -6.26 25.64
C ALA A 508 -10.90 -7.40 26.36
N GLU A 509 -11.48 -8.34 25.60
CA GLU A 509 -12.16 -9.54 26.15
C GLU A 509 -11.20 -10.41 26.96
N HIS A 510 -9.97 -10.57 26.46
CA HIS A 510 -8.92 -11.30 27.13
C HIS A 510 -8.56 -10.71 28.49
N VAL A 511 -8.51 -9.38 28.62
CA VAL A 511 -8.27 -8.70 29.89
C VAL A 511 -9.51 -8.75 30.78
N ALA A 512 -10.71 -8.56 30.24
CA ALA A 512 -11.96 -8.59 30.99
C ALA A 512 -12.23 -9.95 31.66
N SER A 513 -11.93 -11.06 30.97
CA SER A 513 -12.07 -12.43 31.50
C SER A 513 -11.20 -12.74 32.72
N ARG A 514 -10.35 -11.80 33.15
CA ARG A 514 -9.41 -11.92 34.27
C ARG A 514 -9.77 -11.09 35.49
N LEU A 515 -10.69 -10.13 35.34
CA LEU A 515 -11.14 -9.34 36.49
C LEU A 515 -12.04 -10.23 37.35
N PRO A 516 -11.81 -10.33 38.68
CA PRO A 516 -12.74 -11.03 39.55
C PRO A 516 -14.13 -10.38 39.41
N MET A 517 -15.16 -11.21 39.22
CA MET A 517 -16.57 -10.79 39.11
C MET A 517 -17.03 -10.01 40.34
#